data_AF-A0A7J6VTA9-F1
#
_entry.id   AF-A0A7J6VTA9-F1
#
_cell.length_a   1.000
_cell.length_b   1.000
_cell.length_c   1.000
_cell.angle_alpha   90.00
_cell.angle_beta   90.00
_cell.angle_gamma   90.00
#
_symmetry.space_group_name_H-M   'P 1'
#
loop_
_entity.id
_entity.type
_entity.pdbx_description
1 polymer ?
#
loop_
_entity_poly.entity_id
_entity_poly.type
_entity_poly.pdbx_seq_one_letter_code
_entity_poly.pdbx_strand_id
1 'polypeptide(L)'
;TVVKMYSNGKSNLENLKKLGATIIHGVDATNMKMHTDLLARKFDRIIFNFPHAGFYGKEDHQPLILKHRTLVRGFFKNASDMLRPDGEVHVNHKTTAPFTHWSIEELATGYCLKLTECIEFKKGDYPGYSNKRGASDRCDEPFPLGECSTFKFRLVPGLKKQQPKVIPVIVNTGLKKKKPKVIPEIGNTEANVPDTHIQIQYPGFPQAANTPPNVSTTVGLPPINNGTPDCLWIFQEYFKHANIMFGRGGYNVRQVTYETLDAGFDRYMTGPTRRDSNEFIMHLEELHRLSQLRLKWLQAKLLLKED
;
A
#
# COMPACT_ATOMS: atom_id res chain seq x y z
N THR A 1 -13.05 -26.77 5.82
CA THR A 1 -13.69 -26.65 4.48
C THR A 1 -15.14 -26.24 4.67
N VAL A 2 -15.77 -25.60 3.68
CA VAL A 2 -17.14 -25.04 3.79
C VAL A 2 -18.15 -26.07 4.35
N VAL A 3 -18.14 -27.30 3.82
CA VAL A 3 -19.04 -28.38 4.27
C VAL A 3 -18.82 -28.81 5.73
N LYS A 4 -17.60 -28.66 6.27
CA LYS A 4 -17.29 -28.97 7.68
C LYS A 4 -17.58 -27.81 8.64
N MET A 5 -17.69 -26.58 8.13
CA MET A 5 -17.81 -25.37 8.94
C MET A 5 -19.25 -24.86 9.03
N TYR A 6 -20.06 -25.08 7.99
CA TYR A 6 -21.43 -24.57 7.92
C TYR A 6 -22.40 -25.74 7.71
N SER A 7 -23.42 -25.86 8.56
CA SER A 7 -24.47 -26.89 8.47
C SER A 7 -25.13 -26.96 7.09
N ASN A 8 -25.51 -25.80 6.56
CA ASN A 8 -26.06 -25.64 5.21
C ASN A 8 -24.99 -25.66 4.10
N GLY A 9 -23.72 -25.87 4.43
CA GLY A 9 -22.61 -25.83 3.47
C GLY A 9 -22.76 -26.86 2.35
N LYS A 10 -23.21 -28.08 2.66
CA LYS A 10 -23.44 -29.13 1.65
C LYS A 10 -24.63 -28.80 0.74
N SER A 11 -25.79 -28.51 1.31
CA SER A 11 -27.03 -28.22 0.57
C SER A 11 -26.91 -26.97 -0.30
N ASN A 12 -26.21 -25.93 0.17
CA ASN A 12 -25.94 -24.73 -0.63
C ASN A 12 -25.09 -25.04 -1.87
N LEU A 13 -24.02 -25.84 -1.73
CA LEU A 13 -23.17 -26.23 -2.86
C LEU A 13 -23.92 -27.13 -3.86
N GLU A 14 -24.79 -28.02 -3.38
CA GLU A 14 -25.64 -28.86 -4.23
C GLU A 14 -26.70 -28.04 -4.98
N ASN A 15 -27.35 -27.08 -4.32
CA ASN A 15 -28.33 -26.20 -4.95
C ASN A 15 -27.68 -25.27 -5.99
N LEU A 16 -26.49 -24.73 -5.72
CA LEU A 16 -25.71 -23.98 -6.70
C LEU A 16 -25.40 -24.82 -7.95
N LYS A 17 -24.98 -26.07 -7.79
CA LYS A 17 -24.75 -26.99 -8.92
C LYS A 17 -26.03 -27.28 -9.71
N LYS A 18 -27.17 -27.51 -9.03
CA LYS A 18 -28.49 -27.71 -9.68
C LYS A 18 -28.94 -26.50 -10.50
N LEU A 19 -28.56 -25.28 -10.06
CA LEU A 19 -28.79 -24.03 -10.79
C LEU A 19 -27.74 -23.76 -11.90
N GLY A 20 -26.85 -24.72 -12.20
CA GLY A 20 -25.84 -24.60 -13.26
C GLY A 20 -24.59 -23.81 -12.88
N ALA A 21 -24.39 -23.47 -11.60
CA ALA A 21 -23.21 -22.72 -11.17
C ALA A 21 -21.94 -23.58 -11.17
N THR A 22 -20.89 -23.08 -11.81
CA THR A 22 -19.52 -23.61 -11.67
C THR A 22 -18.94 -23.18 -10.32
N ILE A 23 -18.51 -24.14 -9.51
CA ILE A 23 -17.95 -23.90 -8.18
C ILE A 23 -16.45 -24.17 -8.21
N ILE A 24 -15.66 -23.16 -7.83
CA ILE A 24 -14.19 -23.22 -7.78
C ILE A 24 -13.75 -22.94 -6.34
N HIS A 25 -12.72 -23.62 -5.87
CA HIS A 25 -12.15 -23.47 -4.53
C HIS A 25 -10.65 -23.14 -4.62
N GLY A 26 -10.07 -22.55 -3.58
CA GLY A 26 -8.65 -22.15 -3.59
C GLY A 26 -8.35 -20.85 -4.34
N VAL A 27 -9.38 -20.08 -4.71
CA VAL A 27 -9.21 -18.79 -5.39
C VAL A 27 -8.76 -17.71 -4.37
N ASP A 28 -7.52 -17.26 -4.49
CA ASP A 28 -7.03 -16.05 -3.83
C ASP A 28 -7.53 -14.81 -4.58
N ALA A 29 -8.37 -13.99 -3.95
CA ALA A 29 -8.91 -12.76 -4.54
C ALA A 29 -7.81 -11.74 -4.95
N THR A 30 -6.63 -11.78 -4.33
CA THR A 30 -5.49 -10.91 -4.64
C THR A 30 -4.65 -11.41 -5.83
N ASN A 31 -4.88 -12.64 -6.30
CA ASN A 31 -4.20 -13.26 -7.43
C ASN A 31 -5.16 -13.96 -8.42
N MET A 32 -6.47 -13.71 -8.32
CA MET A 32 -7.50 -14.51 -8.99
C MET A 32 -7.41 -14.51 -10.53
N LYS A 33 -6.78 -13.50 -11.14
CA LYS A 33 -6.57 -13.48 -12.61
C LYS A 33 -5.56 -14.52 -13.11
N MET A 34 -4.71 -15.03 -12.20
CA MET A 34 -3.72 -16.07 -12.47
C MET A 34 -4.21 -17.48 -12.11
N HIS A 35 -5.41 -17.59 -11.51
CA HIS A 35 -5.99 -18.90 -11.17
C HIS A 35 -6.34 -19.68 -12.44
N THR A 36 -5.93 -20.95 -12.52
CA THR A 36 -5.98 -21.76 -13.75
C THR A 36 -7.37 -21.78 -14.41
N ASP A 37 -8.42 -22.00 -13.62
CA ASP A 37 -9.81 -22.03 -14.13
C ASP A 37 -10.36 -20.65 -14.55
N LEU A 38 -9.74 -19.55 -14.11
CA LEU A 38 -10.16 -18.17 -14.35
C LEU A 38 -9.26 -17.45 -15.36
N LEU A 39 -8.14 -18.07 -15.76
CA LEU A 39 -7.16 -17.50 -16.69
C LEU A 39 -7.84 -17.05 -17.99
N ALA A 40 -7.51 -15.85 -18.43
CA ALA A 40 -8.09 -15.18 -19.60
C ALA A 40 -9.63 -14.99 -19.60
N ARG A 41 -10.37 -15.39 -18.55
CA ARG A 41 -11.81 -15.15 -18.46
C ARG A 41 -12.10 -13.66 -18.25
N LYS A 42 -13.17 -13.20 -18.91
CA LYS A 42 -13.73 -11.87 -18.75
C LYS A 42 -15.17 -11.96 -18.25
N PHE A 43 -15.55 -11.06 -17.36
CA PHE A 43 -16.82 -11.08 -16.64
C PHE A 43 -17.60 -9.78 -16.83
N ASP A 44 -18.91 -9.89 -16.96
CA ASP A 44 -19.86 -8.77 -16.97
C ASP A 44 -20.10 -8.23 -15.54
N ARG A 45 -19.94 -9.10 -14.53
CA ARG A 45 -20.01 -8.71 -13.12
C ARG A 45 -19.07 -9.55 -12.25
N ILE A 46 -18.35 -8.89 -11.34
CA ILE A 46 -17.50 -9.51 -10.32
C ILE A 46 -17.97 -9.00 -8.96
N ILE A 47 -18.43 -9.89 -8.07
CA ILE A 47 -19.02 -9.52 -6.77
C ILE A 47 -18.11 -10.01 -5.63
N PHE A 48 -17.74 -9.12 -4.70
CA PHE A 48 -17.08 -9.50 -3.46
C PHE A 48 -17.96 -9.13 -2.25
N ASN A 49 -18.48 -10.17 -1.58
CA ASN A 49 -19.37 -10.01 -0.43
C ASN A 49 -18.57 -9.94 0.87
N PHE A 50 -18.65 -8.81 1.57
CA PHE A 50 -18.04 -8.57 2.89
C PHE A 50 -16.59 -9.05 2.99
N PRO A 51 -15.67 -8.49 2.15
CA PRO A 51 -14.26 -8.86 2.16
C PRO A 51 -13.67 -8.76 3.57
N HIS A 52 -12.87 -9.74 3.98
CA HIS A 52 -12.24 -9.76 5.30
C HIS A 52 -10.89 -10.49 5.21
N ALA A 53 -9.83 -9.91 5.79
CA ALA A 53 -8.47 -10.43 5.67
C ALA A 53 -8.18 -11.62 6.60
N GLY A 54 -9.07 -11.90 7.55
CA GLY A 54 -8.86 -12.85 8.64
C GLY A 54 -8.79 -12.14 10.00
N PHE A 55 -8.83 -12.93 11.07
CA PHE A 55 -8.99 -12.44 12.44
C PHE A 55 -7.62 -12.30 13.13
N TYR A 56 -7.03 -11.10 13.09
CA TYR A 56 -5.70 -10.81 13.65
C TYR A 56 -5.70 -9.74 14.75
N GLY A 57 -6.86 -9.49 15.39
CA GLY A 57 -7.01 -8.46 16.42
C GLY A 57 -8.41 -7.83 16.40
N LYS A 58 -8.51 -6.60 16.92
CA LYS A 58 -9.75 -5.81 16.86
C LYS A 58 -9.87 -5.08 15.52
N GLU A 59 -11.09 -4.99 15.00
CA GLU A 59 -11.43 -4.37 13.70
C GLU A 59 -11.05 -2.86 13.61
N ASP A 60 -10.90 -2.18 14.75
CA ASP A 60 -10.50 -0.77 14.87
C ASP A 60 -8.98 -0.56 14.95
N HIS A 61 -8.19 -1.63 15.11
CA HIS A 61 -6.74 -1.53 15.15
C HIS A 61 -6.16 -1.27 13.75
N GLN A 62 -5.40 -0.17 13.62
CA GLN A 62 -4.79 0.26 12.35
C GLN A 62 -4.05 -0.86 11.56
N PRO A 63 -3.25 -1.76 12.18
CA PRO A 63 -2.60 -2.85 11.44
C PRO A 63 -3.57 -3.85 10.81
N LEU A 64 -4.74 -4.07 11.41
CA LEU A 64 -5.77 -4.95 10.85
C LEU A 64 -6.53 -4.22 9.72
N ILE A 65 -6.91 -2.95 9.93
CA ILE A 65 -7.48 -2.07 8.87
C ILE A 65 -6.57 -2.07 7.63
N LEU A 66 -5.25 -2.00 7.81
CA LEU A 66 -4.28 -2.07 6.71
C LEU A 66 -4.32 -3.42 5.97
N LYS A 67 -4.37 -4.56 6.67
CA LYS A 67 -4.56 -5.88 6.04
C LYS A 67 -5.85 -5.96 5.22
N HIS A 68 -6.95 -5.40 5.72
CA HIS A 68 -8.22 -5.33 4.99
C HIS A 68 -8.11 -4.48 3.72
N ARG A 69 -7.50 -3.30 3.82
CA ARG A 69 -7.21 -2.43 2.66
C ARG A 69 -6.34 -3.15 1.63
N THR A 70 -5.31 -3.89 2.03
CA THR A 70 -4.46 -4.67 1.13
C THR A 70 -5.24 -5.77 0.40
N LEU A 71 -6.11 -6.53 1.08
CA LEU A 71 -6.99 -7.52 0.44
C LEU A 71 -7.88 -6.87 -0.63
N VAL A 72 -8.59 -5.79 -0.28
CA VAL A 72 -9.52 -5.11 -1.19
C VAL A 72 -8.78 -4.46 -2.36
N ARG A 73 -7.61 -3.85 -2.11
CA ARG A 73 -6.70 -3.32 -3.13
C ARG A 73 -6.25 -4.42 -4.11
N GLY A 74 -5.82 -5.57 -3.59
CA GLY A 74 -5.44 -6.74 -4.39
C GLY A 74 -6.59 -7.26 -5.25
N PHE A 75 -7.79 -7.34 -4.69
CA PHE A 75 -9.00 -7.69 -5.43
C PHE A 75 -9.29 -6.71 -6.58
N PHE A 76 -9.34 -5.39 -6.33
CA PHE A 76 -9.60 -4.41 -7.38
C PHE A 76 -8.54 -4.40 -8.50
N LYS A 77 -7.26 -4.64 -8.16
CA LYS A 77 -6.17 -4.81 -9.13
C LYS A 77 -6.46 -5.94 -10.13
N ASN A 78 -7.02 -7.06 -9.65
CA ASN A 78 -7.37 -8.23 -10.46
C ASN A 78 -8.71 -8.02 -11.18
N ALA A 79 -9.75 -7.59 -10.47
CA ALA A 79 -11.09 -7.42 -11.01
C ALA A 79 -11.11 -6.46 -12.21
N SER A 80 -10.39 -5.34 -12.12
CA SER A 80 -10.21 -4.39 -13.23
C SER A 80 -9.55 -5.01 -14.47
N ASP A 81 -8.65 -6.00 -14.33
CA ASP A 81 -8.07 -6.74 -15.46
C ASP A 81 -9.03 -7.81 -16.02
N MET A 82 -10.08 -8.20 -15.27
CA MET A 82 -10.98 -9.31 -15.58
C MET A 82 -12.37 -8.87 -16.04
N LEU A 83 -12.66 -7.57 -16.12
CA LEU A 83 -13.93 -7.08 -16.67
C LEU A 83 -13.97 -7.12 -18.20
N ARG A 84 -15.19 -7.35 -18.72
CA ARG A 84 -15.62 -7.02 -20.09
C ARG A 84 -15.82 -5.50 -20.25
N PRO A 85 -15.95 -4.98 -21.48
CA PRO A 85 -16.58 -3.67 -21.71
C PRO A 85 -17.89 -3.57 -20.93
N ASP A 86 -18.16 -2.40 -20.34
CA ASP A 86 -19.33 -2.09 -19.50
C ASP A 86 -19.54 -2.98 -18.25
N GLY A 87 -18.62 -3.91 -17.97
CA GLY A 87 -18.68 -4.78 -16.81
C GLY A 87 -18.52 -4.06 -15.48
N GLU A 88 -19.04 -4.68 -14.41
CA GLU A 88 -19.16 -4.08 -13.08
C GLU A 88 -18.39 -4.84 -11.99
N VAL A 89 -17.72 -4.12 -11.09
CA VAL A 89 -17.26 -4.68 -9.81
C VAL A 89 -18.24 -4.25 -8.72
N HIS A 90 -18.81 -5.20 -7.98
CA HIS A 90 -19.70 -4.93 -6.85
C HIS A 90 -19.02 -5.34 -5.55
N VAL A 91 -19.02 -4.48 -4.54
CA VAL A 91 -18.51 -4.81 -3.19
C VAL A 91 -19.60 -4.53 -2.16
N ASN A 92 -20.05 -5.56 -1.46
CA ASN A 92 -20.94 -5.40 -0.31
C ASN A 92 -20.10 -5.17 0.93
N HIS A 93 -20.29 -4.02 1.59
CA HIS A 93 -19.43 -3.60 2.69
C HIS A 93 -20.20 -2.82 3.76
N LYS A 94 -19.68 -2.83 4.99
CA LYS A 94 -20.25 -2.06 6.11
C LYS A 94 -19.94 -0.58 5.97
N THR A 95 -20.86 0.28 6.37
CA THR A 95 -20.78 1.75 6.21
C THR A 95 -20.68 2.51 7.53
N THR A 96 -20.43 1.81 8.64
CA THR A 96 -20.11 2.40 9.96
C THR A 96 -18.64 2.18 10.34
N ALA A 97 -18.16 2.96 11.32
CA ALA A 97 -16.83 2.77 11.89
C ALA A 97 -16.74 1.39 12.62
N PRO A 98 -15.58 0.73 12.63
CA PRO A 98 -14.30 1.13 12.02
C PRO A 98 -14.20 0.82 10.52
N PHE A 99 -15.19 0.14 9.93
CA PHE A 99 -15.15 -0.36 8.55
C PHE A 99 -15.06 0.78 7.51
N THR A 100 -15.65 1.94 7.78
CA THR A 100 -15.49 3.14 6.95
C THR A 100 -14.03 3.55 6.71
N HIS A 101 -13.12 3.29 7.65
CA HIS A 101 -11.69 3.59 7.52
C HIS A 101 -10.97 2.77 6.45
N TRP A 102 -11.65 1.79 5.83
CA TRP A 102 -11.10 1.02 4.73
C TRP A 102 -11.12 1.81 3.41
N SER A 103 -11.98 2.84 3.28
CA SER A 103 -12.12 3.72 2.10
C SER A 103 -12.23 2.95 0.76
N ILE A 104 -13.24 2.09 0.63
CA ILE A 104 -13.40 1.18 -0.53
C ILE A 104 -13.34 1.92 -1.88
N GLU A 105 -13.94 3.11 -1.99
CA GLU A 105 -13.95 3.92 -3.21
C GLU A 105 -12.55 4.47 -3.61
N GLU A 106 -11.74 4.87 -2.63
CA GLU A 106 -10.35 5.28 -2.83
C GLU A 106 -9.53 4.12 -3.42
N LEU A 107 -9.67 2.92 -2.85
CA LEU A 107 -8.99 1.72 -3.30
C LEU A 107 -9.40 1.31 -4.73
N ALA A 108 -10.68 1.45 -5.07
CA ALA A 108 -11.19 1.19 -6.42
C ALA A 108 -10.62 2.21 -7.44
N THR A 109 -10.60 3.49 -7.07
CA THR A 109 -10.13 4.60 -7.91
C THR A 109 -8.66 4.44 -8.33
N GLY A 110 -7.82 3.80 -7.50
CA GLY A 110 -6.45 3.44 -7.86
C GLY A 110 -6.34 2.52 -9.10
N TYR A 111 -7.37 1.72 -9.37
CA TYR A 111 -7.43 0.75 -10.48
C TYR A 111 -8.41 1.12 -11.59
N CYS A 112 -8.68 2.42 -11.77
CA CYS A 112 -9.58 2.97 -12.79
C CYS A 112 -11.03 2.52 -12.67
N LEU A 113 -11.43 2.02 -11.49
CA LEU A 113 -12.80 1.68 -11.16
C LEU A 113 -13.45 2.90 -10.49
N LYS A 114 -14.38 3.55 -11.20
CA LYS A 114 -15.16 4.68 -10.66
C LYS A 114 -16.45 4.16 -10.06
N LEU A 115 -16.83 4.68 -8.89
CA LEU A 115 -18.13 4.43 -8.28
C LEU A 115 -19.23 4.98 -9.18
N THR A 116 -20.13 4.11 -9.65
CA THR A 116 -21.30 4.48 -10.45
C THR A 116 -22.57 4.54 -9.60
N GLU A 117 -22.62 3.74 -8.54
CA GLU A 117 -23.80 3.62 -7.68
C GLU A 117 -23.35 3.12 -6.29
N CYS A 118 -23.96 3.66 -5.23
CA CYS A 118 -23.86 3.12 -3.88
C CYS A 118 -25.27 3.00 -3.34
N ILE A 119 -25.75 1.76 -3.16
CA ILE A 119 -27.10 1.47 -2.66
C ILE A 119 -27.04 0.80 -1.30
N GLU A 120 -28.06 1.03 -0.48
CA GLU A 120 -28.26 0.34 0.79
C GLU A 120 -28.33 -1.18 0.56
N PHE A 121 -27.55 -1.97 1.32
CA PHE A 121 -27.63 -3.42 1.28
C PHE A 121 -28.66 -3.89 2.31
N LYS A 122 -29.85 -4.27 1.84
CA LYS A 122 -30.91 -4.81 2.71
C LYS A 122 -30.86 -6.32 2.70
N LYS A 123 -30.75 -6.92 3.88
CA LYS A 123 -30.85 -8.39 4.06
C LYS A 123 -32.17 -8.94 3.50
N GLY A 124 -33.25 -8.16 3.59
CA GLY A 124 -34.60 -8.54 3.11
C GLY A 124 -34.71 -8.75 1.60
N ASP A 125 -33.84 -8.10 0.80
CA ASP A 125 -33.87 -8.19 -0.66
C ASP A 125 -33.36 -9.56 -1.17
N TYR A 126 -32.81 -10.38 -0.27
CA TYR A 126 -32.22 -11.69 -0.58
C TYR A 126 -32.92 -12.80 0.23
N PRO A 127 -34.11 -13.29 -0.19
CA PRO A 127 -34.79 -14.38 0.48
C PRO A 127 -33.89 -15.60 0.68
N GLY A 128 -33.85 -16.12 1.92
CA GLY A 128 -32.97 -17.23 2.32
C GLY A 128 -31.52 -16.84 2.65
N TYR A 129 -31.09 -15.60 2.42
CA TYR A 129 -29.76 -15.15 2.84
C TYR A 129 -29.67 -15.00 4.37
N SER A 130 -28.67 -15.65 4.96
CA SER A 130 -28.25 -15.38 6.32
C SER A 130 -26.73 -15.30 6.39
N ASN A 131 -26.22 -14.18 6.88
CA ASN A 131 -24.80 -13.95 7.07
C ASN A 131 -24.24 -14.84 8.20
N LYS A 132 -23.01 -15.32 8.02
CA LYS A 132 -22.32 -16.29 8.89
C LYS A 132 -20.88 -15.83 9.15
N ARG A 133 -20.30 -16.19 10.29
CA ARG A 133 -18.93 -15.80 10.67
C ARG A 133 -17.89 -16.58 9.85
N GLY A 134 -16.74 -15.94 9.56
CA GLY A 134 -15.74 -16.52 8.66
C GLY A 134 -14.86 -17.64 9.24
N ALA A 135 -14.77 -17.77 10.56
CA ALA A 135 -13.87 -18.72 11.24
C ALA A 135 -14.32 -19.06 12.68
N SER A 136 -13.52 -19.90 13.34
CA SER A 136 -13.72 -20.51 14.67
C SER A 136 -14.90 -21.52 14.75
N ASP A 137 -15.01 -22.17 15.90
CA ASP A 137 -16.17 -22.93 16.38
C ASP A 137 -17.52 -22.23 16.12
N ARG A 138 -17.54 -20.89 16.18
CA ARG A 138 -18.73 -20.06 15.97
C ARG A 138 -18.97 -19.66 14.52
N CYS A 139 -18.26 -20.25 13.54
CA CYS A 139 -18.41 -19.88 12.12
C CYS A 139 -19.87 -19.95 11.62
N ASP A 140 -20.64 -20.96 12.02
CA ASP A 140 -22.04 -21.09 11.61
C ASP A 140 -23.03 -20.18 12.40
N GLU A 141 -22.56 -19.31 13.28
CA GLU A 141 -23.37 -18.26 13.89
C GLU A 141 -23.44 -16.99 13.02
N PRO A 142 -24.53 -16.20 13.15
CA PRO A 142 -24.59 -14.87 12.55
C PRO A 142 -23.65 -13.87 13.24
N PHE A 143 -23.32 -12.80 12.52
CA PHE A 143 -22.64 -11.63 13.06
C PHE A 143 -23.53 -10.37 12.92
N PRO A 144 -23.34 -9.34 13.77
CA PRO A 144 -24.04 -8.07 13.60
C PRO A 144 -23.66 -7.44 12.26
N LEU A 145 -24.62 -7.33 11.35
CA LEU A 145 -24.39 -6.79 10.01
C LEU A 145 -24.18 -5.27 10.09
N GLY A 146 -25.13 -4.55 10.72
CA GLY A 146 -25.16 -3.09 10.79
C GLY A 146 -25.46 -2.46 9.43
N GLU A 147 -25.35 -1.13 9.35
CA GLU A 147 -25.49 -0.41 8.09
C GLU A 147 -24.47 -0.91 7.06
N CYS A 148 -24.97 -1.25 5.87
CA CYS A 148 -24.19 -1.82 4.78
C CYS A 148 -24.64 -1.25 3.45
N SER A 149 -23.74 -1.24 2.47
CA SER A 149 -24.03 -0.81 1.11
C SER A 149 -23.37 -1.70 0.06
N THR A 150 -24.01 -1.80 -1.11
CA THR A 150 -23.42 -2.32 -2.33
C THR A 150 -22.78 -1.17 -3.10
N PHE A 151 -21.45 -1.13 -3.11
CA PHE A 151 -20.67 -0.21 -3.93
C PHE A 151 -20.51 -0.83 -5.33
N LYS A 152 -21.05 -0.19 -6.36
CA LYS A 152 -20.94 -0.64 -7.76
C LYS A 152 -19.96 0.25 -8.51
N PHE A 153 -18.97 -0.36 -9.13
CA PHE A 153 -17.91 0.32 -9.87
C PHE A 153 -17.86 -0.15 -11.32
N ARG A 154 -17.51 0.76 -12.24
CA ARG A 154 -17.19 0.43 -13.64
C ARG A 154 -15.81 0.95 -14.01
N LEU A 155 -15.18 0.30 -15.00
CA LEU A 155 -13.95 0.82 -15.60
C LEU A 155 -14.22 2.18 -16.27
N VAL A 156 -13.31 3.13 -16.08
CA VAL A 156 -13.30 4.38 -16.84
C VAL A 156 -12.37 4.21 -18.05
N PRO A 157 -12.87 4.24 -19.29
CA PRO A 157 -12.03 4.19 -20.48
C PRO A 157 -10.99 5.32 -20.51
N GLY A 158 -9.79 5.02 -21.02
CA GLY A 158 -8.72 6.00 -21.17
C GLY A 158 -7.96 6.39 -19.89
N LEU A 159 -8.46 6.08 -18.69
CA LEU A 159 -7.64 6.19 -17.48
C LEU A 159 -6.57 5.08 -17.46
N LYS A 160 -5.31 5.47 -17.29
CA LYS A 160 -4.23 4.55 -16.94
C LYS A 160 -4.32 4.23 -15.44
N LYS A 161 -4.17 2.96 -15.08
CA LYS A 161 -4.08 2.51 -13.67
C LYS A 161 -3.08 3.39 -12.94
N GLN A 162 -3.45 3.86 -11.75
CA GLN A 162 -2.56 4.73 -10.99
C GLN A 162 -1.38 3.88 -10.50
N GLN A 163 -0.21 4.06 -11.13
CA GLN A 163 1.02 3.99 -10.33
C GLN A 163 0.87 5.04 -9.22
N PRO A 164 1.27 4.73 -7.97
CA PRO A 164 0.99 5.58 -6.82
C PRO A 164 1.46 7.01 -7.07
N LYS A 165 0.51 7.93 -7.26
CA LYS A 165 0.79 9.34 -7.51
C LYS A 165 1.18 10.00 -6.18
N VAL A 166 2.44 10.41 -6.08
CA VAL A 166 2.89 11.34 -5.04
C VAL A 166 2.04 12.61 -5.17
N ILE A 167 1.27 12.94 -4.13
CA ILE A 167 0.38 14.12 -4.14
C ILE A 167 1.21 15.37 -3.78
N PRO A 168 1.35 16.36 -4.67
CA PRO A 168 1.93 17.65 -4.31
C PRO A 168 0.85 18.52 -3.64
N VAL A 169 0.98 18.75 -2.34
CA VAL A 169 0.10 19.67 -1.62
C VAL A 169 0.43 21.10 -2.01
N ILE A 170 -0.49 21.77 -2.71
CA ILE A 170 -0.41 23.21 -2.99
C ILE A 170 -0.77 23.97 -1.70
N VAL A 171 0.16 24.74 -1.17
CA VAL A 171 -0.03 25.57 0.03
C VAL A 171 -0.11 27.03 -0.38
N ASN A 172 -1.29 27.66 -0.19
CA ASN A 172 -1.45 29.10 -0.34
C ASN A 172 -0.65 29.84 0.74
N THR A 173 0.36 30.61 0.34
CA THR A 173 1.26 31.30 1.27
C THR A 173 0.76 32.69 1.67
N GLY A 174 0.15 32.79 2.86
CA GLY A 174 -0.07 34.05 3.55
C GLY A 174 1.06 34.38 4.54
N LEU A 175 1.92 35.35 4.17
CA LEU A 175 2.55 36.40 5.01
C LEU A 175 2.54 36.22 6.57
N LYS A 176 3.63 36.40 7.35
CA LYS A 176 4.80 37.32 7.24
C LYS A 176 6.07 36.79 7.94
N LYS A 177 7.23 37.34 7.58
CA LYS A 177 8.58 37.01 8.12
C LYS A 177 8.96 37.84 9.37
N LYS A 178 9.78 37.29 10.27
CA LYS A 178 10.75 38.02 11.12
C LYS A 178 12.09 37.26 11.20
N LYS A 179 13.21 37.98 11.37
CA LYS A 179 14.61 37.48 11.32
C LYS A 179 15.18 37.17 12.72
N PRO A 180 16.13 36.23 12.86
CA PRO A 180 16.99 36.07 14.06
C PRO A 180 18.37 36.78 13.92
N LYS A 181 19.15 36.83 15.02
CA LYS A 181 20.52 37.40 15.12
C LYS A 181 21.54 36.38 15.68
N VAL A 182 22.49 35.96 14.84
CA VAL A 182 23.98 36.05 14.98
C VAL A 182 24.69 35.64 16.30
N ILE A 183 25.30 34.41 16.33
CA ILE A 183 26.72 33.94 16.61
C ILE A 183 27.56 34.53 17.81
N PRO A 184 28.79 34.06 18.25
CA PRO A 184 29.70 32.98 17.73
C PRO A 184 30.62 32.10 18.69
N GLU A 185 31.09 30.94 18.19
CA GLU A 185 32.50 30.39 18.15
C GLU A 185 33.24 29.88 19.44
N ILE A 186 34.27 28.99 19.46
CA ILE A 186 35.26 28.43 18.47
C ILE A 186 35.88 27.08 18.99
N GLY A 187 36.46 26.21 18.12
CA GLY A 187 37.56 25.28 18.54
C GLY A 187 37.78 23.95 17.79
N ASN A 188 38.84 23.83 16.96
CA ASN A 188 39.18 22.64 16.12
C ASN A 188 40.50 21.92 16.53
N THR A 189 40.72 20.67 16.08
CA THR A 189 42.04 20.19 15.57
C THR A 189 41.93 18.93 14.67
N GLU A 190 42.96 18.66 13.84
CA GLU A 190 42.88 17.86 12.58
C GLU A 190 43.82 16.62 12.51
N ALA A 191 43.52 15.70 11.56
CA ALA A 191 44.45 14.86 10.74
C ALA A 191 43.66 13.79 9.92
N ASN A 192 44.14 13.14 8.84
CA ASN A 192 44.92 13.54 7.64
C ASN A 192 44.71 12.45 6.53
N VAL A 193 45.26 12.58 5.30
CA VAL A 193 44.90 11.77 4.09
C VAL A 193 46.13 11.23 3.32
N PRO A 194 46.00 10.16 2.50
CA PRO A 194 46.44 10.26 1.08
C PRO A 194 45.53 9.58 0.02
N ASP A 195 45.65 10.05 -1.22
CA ASP A 195 44.80 9.81 -2.41
C ASP A 195 45.11 8.56 -3.27
N THR A 196 44.16 8.18 -4.14
CA THR A 196 44.46 7.76 -5.54
C THR A 196 43.22 7.82 -6.46
N HIS A 197 43.37 8.35 -7.67
CA HIS A 197 42.28 8.62 -8.63
C HIS A 197 41.92 7.45 -9.55
N ILE A 198 40.62 7.31 -9.88
CA ILE A 198 40.12 6.78 -11.18
C ILE A 198 38.89 7.61 -11.62
N GLN A 199 38.89 8.09 -12.87
CA GLN A 199 37.74 8.74 -13.54
C GLN A 199 37.15 7.83 -14.63
N ILE A 200 35.81 7.72 -14.74
CA ILE A 200 35.06 7.45 -16.00
C ILE A 200 33.73 8.24 -15.97
N GLN A 201 33.17 8.58 -17.14
CA GLN A 201 32.19 9.65 -17.39
C GLN A 201 30.78 9.16 -17.85
N TYR A 202 29.78 10.06 -17.75
CA TYR A 202 28.32 9.93 -17.96
C TYR A 202 27.85 9.54 -19.39
N PRO A 203 26.55 9.20 -19.57
CA PRO A 203 25.59 10.23 -20.06
C PRO A 203 24.17 10.18 -19.44
N GLY A 204 23.40 11.28 -19.58
CA GLY A 204 21.99 11.40 -19.14
C GLY A 204 21.09 12.07 -20.20
N PHE A 205 19.83 12.40 -19.89
CA PHE A 205 18.89 13.17 -20.75
C PHE A 205 17.69 13.78 -19.94
N PRO A 206 16.86 14.71 -20.47
CA PRO A 206 16.90 16.10 -20.01
C PRO A 206 15.60 16.67 -19.37
N GLN A 207 15.68 17.95 -18.96
CA GLN A 207 14.62 18.77 -18.35
C GLN A 207 13.73 19.52 -19.36
N ALA A 208 12.56 19.98 -18.89
CA ALA A 208 11.98 21.28 -19.23
C ALA A 208 11.00 21.72 -18.11
N ALA A 209 10.82 22.99 -17.72
CA ALA A 209 11.66 24.19 -17.80
C ALA A 209 11.10 25.26 -16.82
N ASN A 210 11.91 26.25 -16.40
CA ASN A 210 11.57 27.44 -15.57
C ASN A 210 11.30 27.17 -14.05
N THR A 211 11.95 27.75 -13.02
CA THR A 211 13.20 28.54 -12.74
C THR A 211 13.22 28.81 -11.20
N PRO A 212 14.27 29.34 -10.52
CA PRO A 212 15.73 29.30 -10.66
C PRO A 212 16.43 28.72 -9.36
N PRO A 213 17.62 29.12 -8.80
CA PRO A 213 18.71 28.15 -8.54
C PRO A 213 19.23 28.00 -7.08
N ASN A 214 20.10 26.99 -6.87
CA ASN A 214 20.86 26.63 -5.65
C ASN A 214 20.01 26.18 -4.42
N VAL A 215 20.35 25.11 -3.70
CA VAL A 215 21.68 24.51 -3.41
C VAL A 215 21.70 23.00 -3.68
N SER A 216 22.78 22.50 -4.30
CA SER A 216 23.07 21.06 -4.38
C SER A 216 23.65 20.55 -3.05
N THR A 217 23.10 19.47 -2.49
CA THR A 217 23.60 18.83 -1.24
C THR A 217 23.55 17.30 -1.30
N THR A 218 24.26 16.73 -2.28
CA THR A 218 24.74 15.33 -2.22
C THR A 218 26.10 15.20 -1.52
N VAL A 219 26.66 16.30 -1.02
CA VAL A 219 27.96 16.33 -0.34
C VAL A 219 27.84 15.79 1.10
N GLY A 220 28.62 14.74 1.42
CA GLY A 220 28.87 14.31 2.80
C GLY A 220 28.10 13.08 3.32
N LEU A 221 27.63 12.19 2.44
CA LEU A 221 27.19 10.85 2.86
C LEU A 221 28.42 9.91 3.00
N PRO A 222 28.51 9.09 4.06
CA PRO A 222 29.61 8.14 4.24
C PRO A 222 29.61 7.03 3.18
N PRO A 223 30.77 6.43 2.86
CA PRO A 223 30.90 5.45 1.79
C PRO A 223 30.06 4.20 2.06
N ILE A 224 29.47 3.71 0.98
CA ILE A 224 28.48 2.63 0.95
C ILE A 224 29.23 1.33 0.64
N ASN A 225 29.25 0.39 1.59
CA ASN A 225 30.01 -0.87 1.46
C ASN A 225 29.18 -1.93 0.67
N ASN A 226 29.85 -2.82 -0.06
CA ASN A 226 29.35 -3.49 -1.28
C ASN A 226 28.13 -4.45 -1.19
N GLY A 227 27.39 -4.53 -0.07
CA GLY A 227 26.14 -5.31 0.07
C GLY A 227 24.85 -4.53 -0.23
N THR A 228 24.96 -3.36 -0.87
CA THR A 228 24.00 -2.25 -0.77
C THR A 228 23.15 -1.90 -2.00
N PRO A 229 23.45 -2.30 -3.25
CA PRO A 229 22.55 -2.04 -4.39
C PRO A 229 21.13 -2.53 -4.11
N ASP A 230 21.00 -3.75 -3.58
CA ASP A 230 19.71 -4.36 -3.26
C ASP A 230 18.97 -3.62 -2.15
N CYS A 231 19.58 -3.31 -1.00
CA CYS A 231 18.87 -2.63 0.10
C CYS A 231 18.34 -1.24 -0.32
N LEU A 232 19.16 -0.47 -1.05
CA LEU A 232 18.76 0.87 -1.53
C LEU A 232 17.67 0.79 -2.60
N TRP A 233 17.72 -0.21 -3.48
CA TRP A 233 16.69 -0.46 -4.51
C TRP A 233 15.37 -0.99 -3.91
N ILE A 234 15.46 -1.96 -3.00
CA ILE A 234 14.33 -2.51 -2.23
C ILE A 234 13.59 -1.39 -1.51
N PHE A 235 14.29 -0.55 -0.75
CA PHE A 235 13.68 0.51 0.07
C PHE A 235 13.78 1.92 -0.53
N GLN A 236 13.93 2.05 -1.85
CA GLN A 236 14.12 3.35 -2.51
C GLN A 236 13.05 4.39 -2.14
N GLU A 237 11.78 3.99 -2.01
CA GLU A 237 10.69 4.90 -1.65
C GLU A 237 10.75 5.35 -0.18
N TYR A 238 11.27 4.51 0.73
CA TYR A 238 11.50 4.88 2.12
C TYR A 238 12.57 5.97 2.21
N PHE A 239 13.73 5.78 1.55
CA PHE A 239 14.81 6.78 1.56
C PHE A 239 14.39 8.09 0.90
N LYS A 240 13.70 8.01 -0.25
CA LYS A 240 13.13 9.16 -0.96
C LYS A 240 12.11 9.91 -0.11
N HIS A 241 11.19 9.22 0.54
CA HIS A 241 10.22 9.82 1.47
C HIS A 241 10.92 10.50 2.66
N ALA A 242 11.85 9.80 3.32
CA ALA A 242 12.61 10.34 4.44
C ALA A 242 13.45 11.57 4.06
N ASN A 243 13.87 11.71 2.80
CA ASN A 243 14.53 12.92 2.29
C ASN A 243 13.54 14.06 2.03
N ILE A 244 12.43 13.80 1.33
CA ILE A 244 11.44 14.82 0.94
C ILE A 244 10.74 15.44 2.17
N MET A 245 10.49 14.63 3.19
CA MET A 245 9.61 14.98 4.31
C MET A 245 10.37 15.42 5.57
N PHE A 246 11.70 15.43 5.51
CA PHE A 246 12.55 15.94 6.60
C PHE A 246 12.19 17.40 6.93
N GLY A 247 11.91 17.67 8.21
CA GLY A 247 11.52 19.01 8.69
C GLY A 247 10.10 19.47 8.30
N ARG A 248 9.29 18.65 7.63
CA ARG A 248 7.86 18.96 7.37
C ARG A 248 7.00 18.57 8.57
N GLY A 249 5.80 19.16 8.67
CA GLY A 249 4.76 18.79 9.64
C GLY A 249 3.48 18.35 8.94
N GLY A 250 2.47 17.92 9.71
CA GLY A 250 1.12 17.63 9.20
C GLY A 250 0.97 16.35 8.38
N TYR A 251 1.94 15.43 8.41
CA TYR A 251 1.87 14.13 7.74
C TYR A 251 2.08 12.98 8.72
N ASN A 252 1.45 11.84 8.46
CA ASN A 252 1.53 10.66 9.31
C ASN A 252 2.80 9.85 8.96
N VAL A 253 3.92 10.16 9.63
CA VAL A 253 5.20 9.46 9.48
C VAL A 253 5.02 7.93 9.53
N ARG A 254 4.26 7.44 10.53
CA ARG A 254 4.03 6.00 10.74
C ARG A 254 3.34 5.34 9.56
N GLN A 255 2.32 5.99 8.99
CA GLN A 255 1.58 5.48 7.84
C GLN A 255 2.51 5.36 6.62
N VAL A 256 3.24 6.42 6.26
CA VAL A 256 4.05 6.37 5.04
C VAL A 256 5.31 5.52 5.23
N THR A 257 5.87 5.43 6.44
CA THR A 257 6.87 4.41 6.77
C THR A 257 6.33 2.99 6.53
N TYR A 258 5.10 2.69 6.93
CA TYR A 258 4.50 1.38 6.65
C TYR A 258 4.32 1.14 5.14
N GLU A 259 3.71 2.08 4.42
CA GLU A 259 3.46 1.97 2.96
C GLU A 259 4.75 1.83 2.14
N THR A 260 5.83 2.51 2.54
CA THR A 260 7.13 2.43 1.85
C THR A 260 7.92 1.16 2.16
N LEU A 261 7.74 0.58 3.35
CA LEU A 261 8.28 -0.75 3.70
C LEU A 261 7.51 -1.87 2.98
N ASP A 262 6.18 -1.79 2.94
CA ASP A 262 5.29 -2.73 2.22
C ASP A 262 5.61 -2.75 0.73
N ALA A 263 5.78 -1.58 0.10
CA ALA A 263 6.24 -1.46 -1.28
C ALA A 263 7.67 -1.99 -1.50
N GLY A 264 8.51 -2.03 -0.47
CA GLY A 264 9.83 -2.65 -0.50
C GLY A 264 9.76 -4.17 -0.46
N PHE A 265 8.89 -4.72 0.40
CA PHE A 265 8.61 -6.15 0.46
C PHE A 265 8.02 -6.67 -0.87
N ASP A 266 7.00 -5.99 -1.41
CA ASP A 266 6.42 -6.29 -2.74
C ASP A 266 7.52 -6.35 -3.82
N ARG A 267 8.42 -5.35 -3.85
CA ARG A 267 9.54 -5.26 -4.81
C ARG A 267 10.55 -6.39 -4.64
N TYR A 268 10.86 -6.75 -3.41
CA TYR A 268 11.77 -7.85 -3.09
C TYR A 268 11.18 -9.21 -3.53
N MET A 269 9.92 -9.47 -3.19
CA MET A 269 9.23 -10.73 -3.49
C MET A 269 8.88 -10.92 -4.98
N THR A 270 8.83 -9.84 -5.77
CA THR A 270 8.52 -9.88 -7.21
C THR A 270 9.77 -9.77 -8.11
N GLY A 271 10.97 -9.86 -7.52
CA GLY A 271 12.24 -9.86 -8.25
C GLY A 271 12.46 -11.09 -9.13
N PRO A 272 13.41 -11.04 -10.09
CA PRO A 272 13.68 -12.12 -11.05
C PRO A 272 14.39 -13.35 -10.46
N THR A 273 14.77 -13.32 -9.17
CA THR A 273 15.44 -14.40 -8.45
C THR A 273 14.53 -14.97 -7.36
N ARG A 274 14.73 -16.25 -7.00
CA ARG A 274 14.11 -16.83 -5.80
C ARG A 274 14.69 -16.12 -4.58
N ARG A 275 13.81 -15.50 -3.79
CA ARG A 275 14.14 -14.58 -2.70
C ARG A 275 13.63 -15.15 -1.38
N ASP A 276 14.47 -15.21 -0.34
CA ASP A 276 14.09 -15.79 0.95
C ASP A 276 13.56 -14.73 1.94
N SER A 277 12.69 -15.13 2.87
CA SER A 277 12.18 -14.24 3.92
C SER A 277 13.27 -13.88 4.95
N ASN A 278 14.26 -14.75 5.18
CA ASN A 278 15.37 -14.43 6.09
C ASN A 278 16.32 -13.39 5.47
N GLU A 279 16.58 -13.47 4.16
CA GLU A 279 17.31 -12.44 3.41
C GLU A 279 16.59 -11.07 3.45
N PHE A 280 15.25 -11.05 3.43
CA PHE A 280 14.51 -9.79 3.62
C PHE A 280 14.71 -9.19 5.02
N ILE A 281 14.83 -10.03 6.07
CA ILE A 281 15.15 -9.56 7.42
C ILE A 281 16.54 -8.90 7.44
N MET A 282 17.55 -9.48 6.78
CA MET A 282 18.87 -8.85 6.64
C MET A 282 18.79 -7.45 5.98
N HIS A 283 17.93 -7.28 4.97
CA HIS A 283 17.70 -5.97 4.36
C HIS A 283 16.97 -4.99 5.30
N LEU A 284 16.06 -5.46 6.16
CA LEU A 284 15.43 -4.62 7.19
C LEU A 284 16.41 -4.20 8.30
N GLU A 285 17.33 -5.09 8.69
CA GLU A 285 18.41 -4.79 9.64
C GLU A 285 19.39 -3.76 9.06
N GLU A 286 19.76 -3.90 7.78
CA GLU A 286 20.56 -2.90 7.06
C GLU A 286 19.85 -1.55 6.94
N LEU A 287 18.54 -1.55 6.64
CA LEU A 287 17.72 -0.33 6.64
C LEU A 287 17.68 0.34 8.02
N HIS A 288 17.58 -0.46 9.09
CA HIS A 288 17.67 0.05 10.46
C HIS A 288 19.04 0.67 10.73
N ARG A 289 20.13 -0.01 10.36
CA ARG A 289 21.51 0.48 10.50
C ARG A 289 21.72 1.81 9.77
N LEU A 290 21.24 1.93 8.53
CA LEU A 290 21.29 3.16 7.73
C LEU A 290 20.48 4.30 8.38
N SER A 291 19.32 3.98 8.95
CA SER A 291 18.50 4.95 9.70
C SER A 291 19.19 5.43 10.98
N GLN A 292 19.88 4.55 11.71
CA GLN A 292 20.68 4.91 12.88
C GLN A 292 21.89 5.78 12.50
N LEU A 293 22.59 5.47 11.41
CA LEU A 293 23.68 6.32 10.89
C LEU A 293 23.18 7.72 10.53
N ARG A 294 22.01 7.80 9.87
CA ARG A 294 21.37 9.08 9.55
C ARG A 294 20.96 9.85 10.81
N LEU A 295 20.45 9.18 11.83
CA LEU A 295 20.13 9.80 13.12
C LEU A 295 21.39 10.39 13.78
N LYS A 296 22.49 9.63 13.84
CA LYS A 296 23.78 10.13 14.37
C LYS A 296 24.30 11.34 13.59
N TRP A 297 24.22 11.31 12.26
CA TRP A 297 24.60 12.45 11.41
C TRP A 297 23.70 13.68 11.65
N LEU A 298 22.40 13.48 11.84
CA LEU A 298 21.46 14.56 12.18
C LEU A 298 21.75 15.14 13.56
N GLN A 299 22.03 14.31 14.56
CA GLN A 299 22.42 14.74 15.90
C GLN A 299 23.72 15.57 15.84
N ALA A 300 24.76 15.08 15.16
CA ALA A 300 25.99 15.84 14.94
C ALA A 300 25.73 17.20 14.23
N LYS A 301 24.85 17.23 13.21
CA LYS A 301 24.47 18.48 12.52
C LYS A 301 23.58 19.44 13.31
N LEU A 302 22.96 18.99 14.41
CA LEU A 302 22.21 19.84 15.32
C LEU A 302 23.13 20.40 16.40
N LEU A 303 24.06 19.59 16.93
CA LEU A 303 25.11 20.04 17.84
C LEU A 303 26.02 21.09 17.17
N LEU A 304 26.42 20.89 15.91
CA LEU A 304 27.15 21.86 15.07
C LEU A 304 26.34 23.11 14.66
N LYS A 305 25.20 23.39 15.32
CA LYS A 305 24.39 24.60 15.15
C LYS A 305 24.10 25.32 16.49
N GLU A 306 24.63 24.81 17.59
CA GLU A 306 24.48 25.40 18.92
C GLU A 306 25.72 26.24 19.33
N ASP A 307 26.76 26.26 18.49
CA ASP A 307 27.93 27.16 18.49
C ASP A 307 27.87 28.24 17.37
#